data_AF-A0A2M6W8C9-F1
#
_entry.id   AF-A0A2M6W8C9-F1
#
_cell.length_a   1.000
_cell.length_b   1.000
_cell.length_c   1.000
_cell.angle_alpha   90.00
_cell.angle_beta   90.00
_cell.angle_gamma   90.00
#
_symmetry.space_group_name_H-M   'P 1'
#
loop_
_entity.id
_entity.type
_entity.pdbx_description
1 polymer ?
#
loop_
_entity_poly.entity_id
_entity_poly.type
_entity_poly.pdbx_seq_one_letter_code
_entity_poly.pdbx_strand_id
1 'polypeptide(L)'
;MAEEAKGKVNWFGNQGWLCPEQGKMKTADCGICGSPMNVKRNVLGPTSWIESMGRGEHLHDSFTCPNFEEDWHEKIVKLKSEARNTASDKIKKILEEEVIEILEANAVR
;
A
#
# COMPACT_ATOMS: atom_id res chain seq x y z
N MET A 1 7.39 -16.63 -23.77
CA MET A 1 6.08 -15.97 -23.94
C MET A 1 6.03 -14.88 -22.89
N ALA A 2 6.27 -13.64 -23.33
CA ALA A 2 6.38 -12.47 -22.47
C ALA A 2 5.05 -11.72 -22.54
N GLU A 3 4.18 -11.94 -21.55
CA GLU A 3 3.17 -10.96 -21.20
C GLU A 3 3.73 -10.20 -20.00
N GLU A 4 4.26 -9.02 -20.29
CA GLU A 4 4.73 -8.05 -19.32
C GLU A 4 3.63 -7.84 -18.27
N ALA A 5 3.93 -8.21 -17.03
CA ALA A 5 3.14 -7.85 -15.88
C ALA A 5 3.18 -6.33 -15.73
N LYS A 6 2.37 -5.62 -16.52
CA LYS A 6 2.07 -4.20 -16.30
C LYS A 6 1.40 -4.14 -14.94
N GLY A 7 2.21 -3.88 -13.91
CA GLY A 7 1.77 -3.69 -12.54
C GLY A 7 0.71 -2.60 -12.54
N LYS A 8 -0.56 -2.99 -12.48
CA LYS A 8 -1.65 -2.02 -12.37
C LYS A 8 -1.52 -1.38 -11.01
N VAL A 9 -1.01 -0.15 -10.97
CA VAL A 9 -0.98 0.68 -9.77
C VAL A 9 -2.42 0.78 -9.27
N ASN A 10 -2.68 0.22 -8.09
CA ASN A 10 -3.99 0.34 -7.48
C ASN A 10 -4.10 1.72 -6.83
N TRP A 11 -4.50 2.72 -7.62
CA TRP A 11 -4.66 4.11 -7.21
C TRP A 11 -5.62 4.32 -6.05
N PHE A 12 -6.46 3.34 -5.71
CA PHE A 12 -7.39 3.36 -4.57
C PHE A 12 -7.14 2.22 -3.57
N GLY A 13 -6.05 1.48 -3.74
CA GLY A 13 -5.68 0.35 -2.89
C GLY A 13 -5.04 0.76 -1.56
N ASN A 14 -4.66 -0.24 -0.79
CA ASN A 14 -3.94 -0.06 0.46
C ASN A 14 -2.58 0.64 0.23
N GLN A 15 -2.05 1.28 1.27
CA GLN A 15 -0.75 1.96 1.24
C GLN A 15 0.41 1.02 1.66
N GLY A 16 0.27 -0.28 1.39
CA GLY A 16 1.22 -1.29 1.85
C GLY A 16 1.02 -1.75 3.30
N TRP A 17 -0.08 -1.35 3.93
CA TRP A 17 -0.53 -1.88 5.21
C TRP A 17 -2.05 -1.96 5.29
N LEU A 18 -2.58 -2.98 5.99
CA LEU A 18 -4.00 -3.24 6.16
C LEU A 18 -4.25 -4.09 7.42
N CYS A 19 -5.24 -3.71 8.24
CA CYS A 19 -5.64 -4.46 9.43
C CYS A 19 -7.12 -4.84 9.42
N PRO A 20 -7.51 -5.95 8.78
CA PRO A 20 -8.90 -6.41 8.80
C PRO A 20 -9.23 -7.17 10.09
N GLU A 21 -10.54 -7.37 10.31
CA GLU A 21 -11.06 -8.31 11.30
C GLU A 21 -10.47 -9.71 11.12
N GLN A 22 -10.34 -10.44 12.22
CA GLN A 22 -9.75 -11.77 12.25
C GLN A 22 -10.39 -12.71 11.23
N GLY A 23 -9.56 -13.37 10.42
CA GLY A 23 -10.01 -14.41 9.48
C GLY A 23 -10.82 -13.89 8.29
N LYS A 24 -11.07 -12.58 8.18
CA LYS A 24 -11.84 -11.98 7.09
C LYS A 24 -11.15 -12.10 5.73
N MET A 25 -9.82 -12.02 5.72
CA MET A 25 -9.02 -12.16 4.49
C MET A 25 -7.89 -13.16 4.69
N LYS A 26 -7.64 -14.02 3.69
CA LYS A 26 -6.55 -15.01 3.73
C LYS A 26 -5.24 -14.46 3.18
N THR A 27 -5.32 -13.67 2.12
CA THR A 27 -4.19 -13.07 1.41
C THR A 27 -4.57 -11.64 1.03
N ALA A 28 -3.56 -10.79 0.85
CA ALA A 28 -3.72 -9.46 0.31
C ALA A 28 -2.46 -9.09 -0.48
N ASP A 29 -2.64 -8.32 -1.54
CA ASP A 29 -1.54 -7.75 -2.31
C ASP A 29 -1.38 -6.27 -1.98
N CYS A 30 -0.15 -5.77 -2.07
CA CYS A 30 0.15 -4.37 -1.84
C CYS A 30 -0.50 -3.49 -2.92
N GLY A 31 -1.26 -2.48 -2.52
CA GLY A 31 -1.88 -1.52 -3.43
C GLY A 31 -0.90 -0.53 -4.08
N ILE A 32 0.39 -0.60 -3.72
CA ILE A 32 1.47 0.21 -4.29
C ILE A 32 2.25 -0.59 -5.31
N CYS A 33 2.92 -1.66 -4.87
CA CYS A 33 3.83 -2.45 -5.71
C CYS A 33 3.25 -3.77 -6.20
N GLY A 34 2.06 -4.17 -5.75
CA GLY A 34 1.45 -5.45 -6.13
C GLY A 34 2.07 -6.68 -5.47
N SER A 35 3.12 -6.53 -4.64
CA SER A 35 3.75 -7.66 -3.95
C SER A 35 2.79 -8.30 -2.93
N PRO A 36 2.83 -9.64 -2.76
CA PRO A 36 2.05 -10.31 -1.74
C PRO A 36 2.47 -9.82 -0.34
N MET A 37 1.48 -9.50 0.50
CA MET A 37 1.74 -8.94 1.83
C MET A 37 2.05 -10.03 2.86
N ASN A 38 2.95 -9.72 3.78
CA ASN A 38 3.25 -10.54 4.95
C ASN A 38 2.09 -10.45 5.94
N VAL A 39 1.63 -11.60 6.44
CA VAL A 39 0.46 -11.68 7.32
C VAL A 39 0.85 -12.10 8.73
N LYS A 40 0.45 -11.31 9.72
CA LYS A 40 0.46 -11.68 11.14
C LYS A 40 -0.98 -11.84 11.61
N ARG A 41 -1.31 -13.00 12.17
CA ARG A 41 -2.67 -13.34 12.60
C ARG A 41 -2.87 -13.04 14.08
N ASN A 42 -4.11 -12.71 14.46
CA ASN A 42 -4.52 -12.56 15.86
C ASN A 42 -3.65 -11.56 16.64
N VAL A 43 -3.32 -10.44 16.02
CA VAL A 43 -2.61 -9.34 16.67
C VAL A 43 -3.58 -8.61 17.59
N LEU A 44 -3.24 -8.51 18.87
CA LEU A 44 -3.95 -7.67 19.82
C LEU A 44 -3.34 -6.26 19.79
N GLY A 45 -4.14 -5.27 19.45
CA GLY A 45 -3.71 -3.88 19.50
C GLY A 45 -4.70 -2.93 18.84
N PRO A 46 -4.41 -1.62 18.87
CA PRO A 46 -5.19 -0.62 18.17
C PRO A 46 -4.92 -0.66 16.65
N THR A 47 -5.96 -0.50 15.84
CA THR A 47 -5.84 -0.36 14.37
C THR A 47 -5.90 1.09 13.91
N SER A 48 -6.21 2.02 14.80
CA SER A 48 -6.24 3.46 14.51
C SER A 48 -5.61 4.31 15.61
N TRP A 49 -5.20 5.52 15.24
CA TRP A 49 -4.64 6.48 16.21
C TRP A 49 -5.65 6.86 17.31
N ILE A 50 -6.93 7.03 16.95
CA ILE A 50 -8.01 7.34 17.90
C ILE A 50 -8.19 6.20 18.90
N GLU A 51 -8.20 4.95 18.42
CA GLU A 51 -8.30 3.77 19.29
C GLU A 51 -7.10 3.66 20.24
N SER A 52 -5.89 3.89 19.72
CA SER A 52 -4.66 3.87 20.52
C SER A 52 -4.68 4.91 21.65
N MET A 53 -5.08 6.15 21.35
CA MET A 53 -5.23 7.19 22.38
C MET A 53 -6.30 6.83 23.41
N GLY A 54 -7.39 6.20 22.99
CA GLY A 54 -8.45 5.69 23.86
C GLY A 54 -8.08 4.44 24.65
N ARG A 55 -6.86 3.90 24.48
CA ARG A 55 -6.42 2.59 25.00
C ARG A 55 -7.35 1.45 24.59
N GLY A 56 -8.03 1.61 23.45
CA GLY A 56 -8.76 0.54 22.81
C GLY A 56 -7.80 -0.44 22.17
N GLU A 57 -8.13 -1.72 22.26
CA GLU A 57 -7.45 -2.76 21.52
C GLU A 57 -8.46 -3.86 21.21
N HIS A 58 -8.25 -4.51 20.07
CA HIS A 58 -9.03 -5.66 19.67
C HIS A 58 -8.14 -6.57 18.83
N LEU A 59 -8.56 -7.83 18.74
CA LEU A 59 -7.86 -8.77 17.90
C LEU A 59 -8.16 -8.49 16.42
N HIS A 60 -7.10 -8.41 15.63
CA HIS A 60 -7.16 -8.21 14.19
C HIS A 60 -6.03 -8.97 13.50
N ASP A 61 -6.10 -9.08 12.18
CA ASP A 61 -4.96 -9.56 11.40
C ASP A 61 -4.18 -8.34 10.88
N SER A 62 -2.85 -8.44 10.75
CA SER A 62 -2.01 -7.37 10.21
C SER A 62 -1.35 -7.83 8.92
N PHE A 63 -1.57 -7.09 7.85
CA PHE A 63 -0.96 -7.30 6.54
C PHE A 63 0.01 -6.15 6.28
N THR A 64 1.27 -6.48 6.01
CA THR A 64 2.32 -5.47 5.75
C THR A 64 3.07 -5.86 4.48
N CYS A 65 3.28 -4.90 3.59
CA CYS A 65 4.09 -5.08 2.40
C CYS A 65 5.54 -5.42 2.80
N PRO A 66 6.22 -6.37 2.13
CA PRO A 66 7.63 -6.64 2.39
C PRO A 66 8.53 -5.42 2.13
N ASN A 67 8.13 -4.55 1.20
CA ASN A 67 8.85 -3.33 0.84
C ASN A 67 8.35 -2.09 1.60
N PHE A 68 7.58 -2.27 2.68
CA PHE A 68 6.92 -1.16 3.37
C PHE A 68 7.91 -0.11 3.90
N GLU A 69 9.09 -0.56 4.35
CA GLU A 69 10.15 0.28 4.90
C GLU A 69 11.11 0.84 3.84
N GLU A 70 10.91 0.50 2.56
CA GLU A 70 11.75 1.00 1.48
C GLU A 70 11.37 2.45 1.11
N ASP A 71 12.39 3.31 0.94
CA ASP A 71 12.19 4.73 0.64
C ASP A 71 11.38 4.95 -0.65
N TRP A 72 11.59 4.12 -1.68
CA TRP A 72 10.87 4.21 -2.94
C TRP A 72 9.37 3.90 -2.75
N HIS A 73 9.04 3.01 -1.81
CA HIS A 73 7.67 2.64 -1.52
C HIS A 73 6.94 3.78 -0.80
N GLU A 74 7.61 4.40 0.18
CA GLU A 74 7.10 5.62 0.84
C GLU A 74 6.95 6.79 -0.15
N LYS A 75 7.91 6.95 -1.08
CA LYS A 75 7.85 7.96 -2.13
C LYS A 75 6.58 7.80 -2.99
N ILE A 76 6.24 6.57 -3.40
CA ILE A 76 4.99 6.33 -4.15
C ILE A 76 3.75 6.66 -3.32
N VAL A 77 3.74 6.39 -2.01
CA VAL A 77 2.63 6.80 -1.12
C VAL A 77 2.40 8.31 -1.20
N LYS A 78 3.48 9.09 -1.10
CA LYS A 78 3.45 10.56 -1.15
C LYS A 78 2.95 11.04 -2.52
N LEU A 79 3.50 10.53 -3.61
CA LEU A 79 3.08 10.88 -4.98
C LEU A 79 1.59 10.55 -5.23
N LYS A 80 1.10 9.40 -4.75
CA LYS A 80 -0.33 9.04 -4.84
C LYS A 80 -1.21 10.00 -4.04
N SER A 81 -0.74 10.45 -2.88
CA SER A 81 -1.45 11.45 -2.07
C SER A 81 -1.52 12.79 -2.81
N GLU A 82 -0.41 13.26 -3.37
CA GLU A 82 -0.36 14.51 -4.15
C GLU A 82 -1.25 14.45 -5.39
N ALA A 83 -1.24 13.33 -6.11
CA ALA A 83 -2.08 13.11 -7.29
C ALA A 83 -3.58 13.13 -6.97
N ARG A 84 -3.99 12.76 -5.74
CA ARG A 84 -5.39 12.84 -5.28
C ARG A 84 -5.78 14.25 -4.83
N ASN A 85 -4.84 15.03 -4.32
CA ASN A 85 -5.10 16.35 -3.74
C ASN A 85 -4.92 17.50 -4.73
N THR A 86 -4.25 17.27 -5.86
CA THR A 86 -4.08 18.29 -6.90
C THR A 86 -5.36 18.47 -7.73
N ALA A 87 -5.72 19.72 -8.03
CA ALA A 87 -6.82 20.05 -8.93
C ALA A 87 -6.40 20.03 -10.42
N SER A 88 -5.09 19.95 -10.71
CA SER A 88 -4.55 20.00 -12.07
C SER A 88 -4.40 18.60 -12.66
N ASP A 89 -5.19 18.30 -13.69
CA ASP A 89 -5.08 17.03 -14.44
C ASP A 89 -3.70 16.81 -15.06
N LYS A 90 -2.99 17.89 -15.41
CA LYS A 90 -1.63 17.79 -15.98
C LYS A 90 -0.62 17.33 -14.94
N ILE A 91 -0.68 17.91 -13.74
CA ILE A 91 0.21 17.50 -12.63
C ILE A 91 -0.09 16.06 -12.26
N LYS A 92 -1.37 15.70 -12.17
CA LYS A 92 -1.78 14.33 -11.89
C LYS A 92 -1.14 13.32 -12.84
N LYS A 93 -1.18 13.56 -14.16
CA LYS A 93 -0.55 12.65 -15.14
C LYS A 93 0.97 12.51 -14.96
N ILE A 94 1.66 13.62 -14.69
CA ILE A 94 3.11 13.60 -14.43
C ILE A 94 3.43 12.75 -13.19
N LEU A 95 2.64 12.90 -12.11
CA LEU A 95 2.80 12.09 -10.91
C LEU A 95 2.47 10.61 -11.16
N GLU A 96 1.46 10.32 -12.00
CA GLU A 96 1.12 8.95 -12.40
C GLU A 96 2.27 8.29 -13.18
N GLU A 97 2.89 9.02 -14.11
CA GLU A 97 4.07 8.58 -14.87
C GLU A 97 5.27 8.31 -13.94
N GLU A 98 5.58 9.23 -13.01
CA GLU A 98 6.69 9.05 -12.06
C GLU A 98 6.49 7.81 -11.17
N VAL A 99 5.25 7.54 -10.73
CA VAL A 99 4.95 6.32 -9.96
C VAL A 99 5.22 5.06 -10.78
N ILE A 100 4.86 5.05 -12.06
CA ILE A 100 5.12 3.90 -12.95
C ILE A 100 6.63 3.70 -13.12
N GLU A 101 7.39 4.76 -13.36
CA GLU A 101 8.86 4.68 -13.50
C GLU A 101 9.53 4.11 -12.24
N ILE A 102 9.12 4.55 -11.05
CA ILE A 102 9.65 4.01 -9.79
C ILE A 102 9.33 2.52 -9.64
N LEU A 103 8.09 2.12 -9.99
CA LEU A 103 7.70 0.72 -9.92
C LEU A 103 8.48 -0.15 -10.89
N GLU A 104 8.66 0.29 -12.14
CA GLU A 104 9.45 -0.43 -13.14
C GLU A 104 10.92 -0.57 -12.72
N ALA A 105 11.51 0.48 -12.15
CA ALA A 105 12.88 0.45 -11.64
C ALA A 105 13.08 -0.54 -10.47
N ASN A 106 12.03 -0.83 -9.71
CA ASN A 106 12.09 -1.67 -8.50
C ASN A 106 11.39 -3.04 -8.66
N ALA A 107 10.67 -3.28 -9.77
CA ALA A 107 10.06 -4.58 -10.09
C ALA A 107 11.07 -5.65 -10.51
N VAL A 108 12.33 -5.25 -10.79
CA VAL A 108 13.41 -6.12 -11.31
C VAL A 108 14.31 -6.68 -10.19
N ARG A 109 13.85 -6.76 -8.94
CA ARG A 109 14.63 -7.31 -7.82
C ARG A 109 13.94 -8.42 -7.07
#